data_AF-A0A7S7RP89-F1
#
_entry.id   AF-A0A7S7RP89-F1
#
_cell.length_a   1.000
_cell.length_b   1.000
_cell.length_c   1.000
_cell.angle_alpha   90.00
_cell.angle_beta   90.00
_cell.angle_gamma   90.00
#
_symmetry.space_group_name_H-M   'P 1'
#
loop_
_entity.id
_entity.type
_entity.pdbx_description
1 polymer ?
#
loop_
_entity_poly.entity_id
_entity_poly.type
_entity_poly.pdbx_seq_one_letter_code
_entity_poly.pdbx_strand_id
1 'polypeptide(L)'
;MNLCNTNKILAKEVKDFMLHVKDVNEESITDFLVWKWKEIDKKFKCIDVSTFTRHQESTLSGADYEMEIWIVGNKYNYPLVFQAKKFRKQYDAYVTKLRYPSNTKKQMNTLLKYAKSHKRIPFYMYYSLPDKNTTTMCQNGYINDCAVFMSHAKVVEEFADKVHGNRISKNDLLSKSNPFHCMFCCPLAADNEYFTHYFQDIKDSSDRQELPAYAQYLLNVDEDKINSEEMKYFIEKNELNVYRYIAVYDMRDTNESSNKTLERNSLP
;
A
#
# COMPACT_ATOMS: atom_id res chain seq x y z
N MET A 1 -10.46 1.73 17.93
CA MET A 1 -10.80 2.72 16.89
C MET A 1 -11.19 1.95 15.63
N ASN A 2 -12.12 2.43 14.80
CA ASN A 2 -12.44 1.74 13.54
C ASN A 2 -11.31 1.96 12.50
N LEU A 3 -11.14 1.02 11.57
CA LEU A 3 -10.04 1.03 10.59
C LEU A 3 -10.00 2.33 9.77
N CYS A 4 -11.16 2.88 9.41
CA CYS A 4 -11.24 4.13 8.67
C CYS A 4 -10.61 5.31 9.43
N ASN A 5 -10.99 5.52 10.70
CA ASN A 5 -10.48 6.65 11.47
C ASN A 5 -8.98 6.50 11.75
N THR A 6 -8.52 5.28 12.05
CA THR A 6 -7.11 4.96 12.20
C THR A 6 -6.30 5.37 10.96
N ASN A 7 -6.74 5.00 9.77
CA ASN A 7 -6.02 5.28 8.54
C ASN A 7 -6.14 6.76 8.09
N LYS A 8 -7.20 7.47 8.49
CA LYS A 8 -7.28 8.94 8.33
C LYS A 8 -6.27 9.66 9.22
N ILE A 9 -6.13 9.24 10.48
CA ILE A 9 -5.13 9.79 11.39
C ILE A 9 -3.73 9.56 10.84
N LEU A 10 -3.44 8.33 10.41
CA LEU A 10 -2.16 8.00 9.79
C LEU A 10 -1.84 8.89 8.58
N ALA A 11 -2.80 9.08 7.68
CA ALA A 11 -2.63 9.93 6.50
C ALA A 11 -2.34 11.40 6.88
N LYS A 12 -2.93 11.88 7.97
CA LYS A 12 -2.68 13.21 8.52
C LYS A 12 -1.31 13.33 9.17
N GLU A 13 -0.88 12.33 9.94
CA GLU A 13 0.45 12.33 10.54
C GLU A 13 1.56 12.35 9.48
N VAL A 14 1.40 11.60 8.39
CA VAL A 14 2.34 11.64 7.26
C VAL A 14 2.36 13.03 6.59
N LYS A 15 1.19 13.65 6.42
CA LYS A 15 1.08 15.02 5.90
C LYS A 15 1.84 16.00 6.80
N ASP A 16 1.61 15.94 8.10
CA ASP A 16 2.26 16.82 9.08
C ASP A 16 3.78 16.60 9.08
N PHE A 17 4.25 15.35 9.02
CA PHE A 17 5.67 15.04 8.87
C PHE A 17 6.28 15.68 7.61
N MET A 18 5.64 15.53 6.45
CA MET A 18 6.11 16.12 5.19
C MET A 18 6.11 17.66 5.19
N LEU A 19 5.20 18.30 5.93
CA LEU A 19 5.16 19.76 6.06
C LEU A 19 6.34 20.30 6.90
N HIS A 20 6.73 19.57 7.94
CA HIS A 20 7.80 19.98 8.86
C HIS A 20 9.19 19.54 8.38
N VAL A 21 9.30 18.41 7.68
CA VAL A 21 10.56 17.87 7.14
C VAL A 21 10.58 17.99 5.61
N LYS A 22 10.70 19.23 5.11
CA LYS A 22 10.45 19.57 3.70
C LYS A 22 11.29 18.76 2.69
N ASP A 23 12.53 18.45 3.04
CA ASP A 23 13.51 17.80 2.15
C ASP A 23 13.69 16.30 2.45
N VAL A 24 12.78 15.69 3.22
CA VAL A 24 12.77 14.24 3.46
C VAL A 24 12.73 13.44 2.15
N ASN A 25 13.49 12.36 2.05
CA ASN A 25 13.45 11.49 0.86
C ASN A 25 12.20 10.57 0.87
N GLU A 26 11.99 9.81 -0.21
CA GLU A 26 10.86 8.88 -0.35
C GLU A 26 10.89 7.78 0.71
N GLU A 27 12.06 7.16 0.89
CA GLU A 27 12.34 6.09 1.85
C GLU A 27 11.98 6.47 3.29
N SER A 28 12.42 7.65 3.77
CA SER A 28 12.12 8.09 5.14
C SER A 28 10.64 8.43 5.35
N ILE A 29 9.90 8.79 4.30
CA ILE A 29 8.43 8.94 4.43
C ILE A 29 7.79 7.55 4.57
N THR A 30 8.25 6.55 3.82
CA THR A 30 7.80 5.16 3.99
C THR A 30 8.08 4.65 5.39
N ASP A 31 9.27 4.91 5.93
CA ASP A 31 9.66 4.49 7.29
C ASP A 31 8.74 5.11 8.34
N PHE A 32 8.48 6.42 8.20
CA PHE A 32 7.58 7.13 9.09
C PHE A 32 6.15 6.57 9.00
N LEU A 33 5.64 6.32 7.79
CA LEU A 33 4.33 5.71 7.56
C LEU A 33 4.24 4.35 8.24
N VAL A 34 5.20 3.45 8.00
CA VAL A 34 5.21 2.09 8.58
C VAL A 34 5.31 2.14 10.10
N TRP A 35 6.20 2.98 10.65
CA TRP A 35 6.35 3.14 12.09
C TRP A 35 5.05 3.61 12.75
N LYS A 36 4.45 4.69 12.22
CA LYS A 36 3.19 5.23 12.74
C LYS A 36 2.02 4.26 12.60
N TRP A 37 1.99 3.50 11.51
CA TRP A 37 0.96 2.50 11.32
C TRP A 37 1.02 1.40 12.37
N LYS A 38 2.23 0.88 12.67
CA LYS A 38 2.46 -0.11 13.74
C LYS A 38 2.16 0.43 15.14
N GLU A 39 2.41 1.72 15.35
CA GLU A 39 2.12 2.40 16.61
C GLU A 39 0.61 2.46 16.87
N ILE A 40 -0.17 2.87 15.85
CA ILE A 40 -1.59 3.19 16.01
C ILE A 40 -2.49 1.95 15.81
N ASP A 41 -2.07 0.95 15.02
CA ASP A 41 -2.88 -0.23 14.73
C ASP A 41 -2.13 -1.55 14.91
N LYS A 42 -2.50 -2.33 15.93
CA LYS A 42 -1.91 -3.65 16.20
C LYS A 42 -2.31 -4.73 15.20
N LYS A 43 -3.34 -4.50 14.39
CA LYS A 43 -3.70 -5.39 13.27
C LYS A 43 -2.74 -5.27 12.10
N PHE A 44 -1.96 -4.18 12.02
CA PHE A 44 -0.88 -4.02 11.05
C PHE A 44 0.41 -4.63 11.61
N LYS A 45 0.81 -5.77 11.04
CA LYS A 45 2.04 -6.50 11.39
C LYS A 45 3.04 -6.30 10.26
N CYS A 46 4.25 -5.87 10.57
CA CYS A 46 5.25 -5.54 9.55
C CYS A 46 6.68 -5.79 10.05
N ILE A 47 7.50 -6.34 9.15
CA ILE A 47 8.93 -6.54 9.34
C ILE A 47 9.74 -5.74 8.32
N ASP A 48 10.93 -5.31 8.75
CA ASP A 48 11.97 -4.77 7.87
C ASP A 48 12.87 -5.91 7.39
N VAL A 49 12.85 -6.20 6.10
CA VAL A 49 13.60 -7.30 5.49
C VAL A 49 15.11 -7.12 5.64
N SER A 50 15.60 -5.88 5.59
CA SER A 50 17.02 -5.56 5.66
C SER A 50 17.67 -6.03 6.97
N THR A 51 16.87 -6.10 8.05
CA THR A 51 17.33 -6.59 9.35
C THR A 51 17.70 -8.08 9.33
N PHE A 52 17.16 -8.84 8.38
CA PHE A 52 17.42 -10.28 8.21
C PHE A 52 18.45 -10.57 7.10
N THR A 53 18.71 -9.60 6.21
CA THR A 53 19.51 -9.80 4.99
C THR A 53 20.79 -8.97 4.92
N ARG A 54 21.40 -8.62 6.08
CA ARG A 54 22.62 -7.77 6.24
C ARG A 54 23.82 -8.00 5.28
N HIS A 55 23.79 -9.02 4.42
CA HIS A 55 24.82 -9.34 3.42
C HIS A 55 24.37 -9.32 1.95
N GLN A 56 23.16 -8.85 1.62
CA GLN A 56 22.68 -8.82 0.23
C GLN A 56 22.02 -7.48 -0.10
N GLU A 57 22.82 -6.43 -0.27
CA GLU A 57 22.35 -5.18 -0.87
C GLU A 57 22.09 -5.34 -2.38
N SER A 58 20.83 -5.10 -2.74
CA SER A 58 20.24 -4.82 -4.05
C SER A 58 21.11 -4.97 -5.30
N THR A 59 21.06 -6.14 -5.94
CA THR A 59 21.46 -6.29 -7.36
C THR A 59 20.48 -7.11 -8.20
N LEU A 60 19.44 -7.71 -7.59
CA LEU A 60 18.65 -8.76 -8.24
C LEU A 60 17.50 -8.26 -9.13
N SER A 61 16.81 -7.17 -8.79
CA SER A 61 15.58 -6.78 -9.51
C SER A 61 15.70 -5.52 -10.37
N GLY A 62 16.59 -4.58 -10.05
CA GLY A 62 16.64 -3.25 -10.70
C GLY A 62 15.35 -2.42 -10.54
N ALA A 63 14.45 -2.84 -9.64
CA ALA A 63 13.27 -2.10 -9.21
C ALA A 63 13.27 -2.02 -7.68
N ASP A 64 13.16 -0.79 -7.17
CA ASP A 64 13.10 -0.50 -5.75
C ASP A 64 11.66 -0.76 -5.27
N TYR A 65 11.37 -2.00 -4.86
CA TYR A 65 10.09 -2.32 -4.22
C TYR A 65 10.17 -1.91 -2.76
N GLU A 66 9.30 -1.00 -2.36
CA GLU A 66 9.28 -0.49 -1.00
C GLU A 66 8.60 -1.47 -0.06
N MET A 67 7.42 -1.98 -0.46
CA MET A 67 6.60 -2.74 0.48
C MET A 67 5.68 -3.74 -0.22
N GLU A 68 5.63 -4.95 0.31
CA GLU A 68 4.53 -5.90 0.10
C GLU A 68 3.54 -5.77 1.27
N ILE A 69 2.24 -5.63 0.98
CA ILE A 69 1.18 -5.66 1.99
C ILE A 69 0.13 -6.71 1.61
N TRP A 70 -0.06 -7.69 2.48
CA TRP A 70 -1.21 -8.59 2.42
C TRP A 70 -2.40 -7.97 3.18
N ILE A 71 -3.43 -7.57 2.46
CA ILE A 71 -4.71 -7.19 3.06
C ILE A 71 -5.54 -8.46 3.24
N VAL A 72 -5.85 -8.81 4.49
CA VAL A 72 -6.48 -10.08 4.85
C VAL A 72 -7.89 -9.82 5.34
N GLY A 73 -8.88 -10.23 4.56
CA GLY A 73 -10.29 -10.15 4.89
C GLY A 73 -10.91 -11.52 5.16
N ASN A 74 -12.20 -11.54 5.52
CA ASN A 74 -12.91 -12.78 5.82
C ASN A 74 -13.05 -13.70 4.60
N LYS A 75 -13.20 -13.10 3.41
CA LYS A 75 -13.48 -13.82 2.16
C LYS A 75 -12.44 -13.59 1.06
N TYR A 76 -11.46 -12.72 1.30
CA TYR A 76 -10.50 -12.27 0.28
C TYR A 76 -9.14 -12.03 0.91
N ASN A 77 -8.10 -12.16 0.09
CA ASN A 77 -6.74 -11.75 0.42
C ASN A 77 -6.19 -10.98 -0.77
N TYR A 78 -5.69 -9.76 -0.55
CA TYR A 78 -5.07 -8.96 -1.61
C TYR A 78 -3.59 -8.76 -1.34
N PRO A 79 -2.70 -9.33 -2.17
CA PRO A 79 -1.28 -9.12 -2.04
C PRO A 79 -0.83 -7.91 -2.86
N LEU A 80 -0.80 -6.76 -2.20
CA LEU A 80 -0.43 -5.49 -2.80
C LEU A 80 1.10 -5.35 -2.79
N VAL A 81 1.67 -4.85 -3.88
CA VAL A 81 3.09 -4.47 -3.93
C VAL A 81 3.19 -3.01 -4.32
N PHE A 82 3.97 -2.26 -3.54
CA PHE A 82 4.08 -0.82 -3.68
C PHE A 82 5.49 -0.41 -4.09
N GLN A 83 5.54 0.46 -5.09
CA GLN A 83 6.69 1.31 -5.34
C GLN A 83 6.33 2.74 -4.89
N ALA A 84 7.09 3.32 -3.96
CA ALA A 84 6.83 4.68 -3.52
C ALA A 84 7.38 5.72 -4.51
N LYS A 85 6.69 6.85 -4.62
CA LYS A 85 7.15 8.06 -5.32
C LYS A 85 6.70 9.32 -4.59
N LYS A 86 7.55 10.34 -4.49
CA LYS A 86 7.27 11.63 -3.87
C LYS A 86 7.06 12.69 -4.94
N PHE A 87 5.90 13.35 -4.89
CA PHE A 87 5.53 14.42 -5.80
C PHE A 87 5.30 15.73 -5.02
N ARG A 88 6.24 16.66 -5.15
CA ARG A 88 6.25 17.93 -4.38
C ARG A 88 5.78 19.13 -5.19
N LYS A 89 6.29 19.31 -6.41
CA LYS A 89 6.00 20.48 -7.25
C LYS A 89 4.77 20.24 -8.12
N GLN A 90 4.14 21.30 -8.64
CA GLN A 90 3.04 21.08 -9.58
C GLN A 90 3.52 20.38 -10.85
N TYR A 91 4.74 20.68 -11.30
CA TYR A 91 5.40 20.04 -12.43
C TYR A 91 6.86 19.73 -12.05
N ASP A 92 7.31 18.50 -12.32
CA ASP A 92 8.67 18.06 -12.00
C ASP A 92 9.15 16.92 -12.92
N ALA A 93 8.82 17.01 -14.21
CA ALA A 93 9.09 15.97 -15.20
C ALA A 93 8.56 14.58 -14.77
N TYR A 94 7.34 14.52 -14.23
CA TYR A 94 6.79 13.29 -13.66
C TYR A 94 6.72 12.13 -14.66
N VAL A 95 6.50 12.41 -15.95
CA VAL A 95 6.61 11.40 -17.01
C VAL A 95 7.97 10.72 -16.99
N THR A 96 9.06 11.49 -16.88
CA THR A 96 10.42 10.95 -16.82
C THR A 96 10.66 10.12 -15.56
N LYS A 97 10.12 10.55 -14.42
CA LYS A 97 10.22 9.79 -13.16
C LYS A 97 9.46 8.46 -13.20
N LEU A 98 8.29 8.43 -13.85
CA LEU A 98 7.51 7.22 -14.05
C LEU A 98 8.12 6.31 -15.12
N ARG A 99 8.78 6.88 -16.14
CA ARG A 99 9.43 6.15 -17.23
C ARG A 99 10.93 5.91 -17.00
N TYR A 100 11.40 6.08 -15.77
CA TYR A 100 12.80 5.91 -15.40
C TYR A 100 13.27 4.44 -15.59
N PRO A 101 14.55 4.21 -15.95
CA PRO A 101 15.59 5.16 -16.38
C PRO A 101 15.48 5.52 -17.87
N SER A 102 16.00 6.69 -18.26
CA SER A 102 16.18 7.12 -19.65
C SER A 102 14.95 6.93 -20.56
N ASN A 103 13.75 7.12 -20.00
CA ASN A 103 12.47 6.98 -20.71
C ASN A 103 12.14 5.54 -21.20
N THR A 104 12.88 4.54 -20.70
CA THR A 104 12.77 3.12 -21.10
C THR A 104 11.62 2.38 -20.42
N LYS A 105 11.00 2.97 -19.38
CA LYS A 105 9.98 2.33 -18.53
C LYS A 105 10.48 1.12 -17.75
N LYS A 106 11.80 0.92 -17.60
CA LYS A 106 12.34 -0.30 -16.98
C LYS A 106 11.75 -0.55 -15.59
N GLN A 107 11.67 0.45 -14.71
CA GLN A 107 11.12 0.25 -13.36
C GLN A 107 9.65 -0.22 -13.39
N MET A 108 8.83 0.42 -14.21
CA MET A 108 7.41 0.07 -14.37
C MET A 108 7.23 -1.33 -14.98
N ASN A 109 7.98 -1.65 -16.04
CA ASN A 109 7.96 -2.97 -16.65
C ASN A 109 8.42 -4.06 -15.67
N THR A 110 9.44 -3.76 -14.85
CA THR A 110 9.90 -4.66 -13.81
C THR A 110 8.80 -4.88 -12.77
N LEU A 111 8.16 -3.82 -12.27
CA LEU A 111 7.03 -3.91 -11.32
C LEU A 111 5.88 -4.76 -11.87
N LEU A 112 5.44 -4.49 -13.10
CA LEU A 112 4.36 -5.24 -13.74
C LEU A 112 4.74 -6.70 -14.01
N LYS A 113 5.96 -6.96 -14.50
CA LYS A 113 6.44 -8.32 -14.78
C LYS A 113 6.57 -9.14 -13.49
N TYR A 114 7.15 -8.56 -12.46
CA TYR A 114 7.29 -9.19 -11.15
C TYR A 114 5.92 -9.47 -10.54
N ALA A 115 5.02 -8.50 -10.56
CA ALA A 115 3.69 -8.66 -10.00
C ALA A 115 2.92 -9.77 -10.74
N LYS A 116 3.03 -9.83 -12.07
CA LYS A 116 2.46 -10.91 -12.86
C LYS A 116 3.06 -12.28 -12.51
N SER A 117 4.39 -12.40 -12.39
CA SER A 117 5.04 -13.70 -12.10
C SER A 117 4.75 -14.20 -10.69
N HIS A 118 4.55 -13.30 -9.74
CA HIS A 118 4.28 -13.62 -8.33
C HIS A 118 2.79 -13.47 -7.94
N LYS A 119 1.89 -13.27 -8.90
CA LYS A 119 0.45 -13.04 -8.66
C LYS A 119 0.18 -11.88 -7.68
N ARG A 120 0.98 -10.83 -7.71
CA ARG A 120 0.80 -9.62 -6.88
C ARG A 120 0.01 -8.56 -7.61
N ILE A 121 -0.53 -7.61 -6.86
CA ILE A 121 -1.27 -6.47 -7.39
C ILE A 121 -0.38 -5.21 -7.30
N PRO A 122 0.10 -4.68 -8.44
CA PRO A 122 1.08 -3.61 -8.44
C PRO A 122 0.46 -2.23 -8.28
N PHE A 123 0.98 -1.47 -7.33
CA PHE A 123 0.59 -0.10 -7.05
C PHE A 123 1.80 0.82 -7.00
N TYR A 124 1.58 2.07 -7.40
CA TYR A 124 2.40 3.17 -6.93
C TYR A 124 1.78 3.74 -5.65
N MET A 125 2.62 4.02 -4.65
CA MET A 125 2.27 4.81 -3.48
C MET A 125 2.84 6.21 -3.64
N TYR A 126 2.00 7.23 -3.59
CA TYR A 126 2.42 8.62 -3.77
C TYR A 126 2.43 9.37 -2.46
N TYR A 127 3.56 9.99 -2.15
CA TYR A 127 3.69 10.98 -1.10
C TYR A 127 3.57 12.37 -1.68
N SER A 128 2.45 13.04 -1.43
CA SER A 128 2.16 14.34 -2.06
C SER A 128 1.29 15.21 -1.18
N LEU A 129 1.56 16.52 -1.16
CA LEU A 129 0.70 17.47 -0.46
C LEU A 129 -0.41 17.95 -1.41
N PRO A 130 -1.69 17.74 -1.07
CA PRO A 130 -2.80 18.22 -1.87
C PRO A 130 -2.86 19.75 -1.85
N ASP A 131 -3.41 20.32 -2.92
CA ASP A 131 -3.78 21.72 -3.01
C ASP A 131 -5.27 21.85 -3.35
N LYS A 132 -5.75 23.10 -3.42
CA LYS A 132 -7.16 23.41 -3.68
C LYS A 132 -7.72 22.82 -4.98
N ASN A 133 -6.87 22.45 -5.93
CA ASN A 133 -7.26 21.89 -7.22
C ASN A 133 -7.00 20.38 -7.29
N THR A 134 -6.54 19.75 -6.20
CA THR A 134 -6.32 18.31 -6.15
C THR A 134 -7.67 17.58 -6.20
N THR A 135 -7.80 16.68 -7.17
CA THR A 135 -8.92 15.75 -7.28
C THR A 135 -8.38 14.33 -7.20
N THR A 136 -9.24 13.37 -6.85
CA THR A 136 -8.91 11.94 -6.79
C THR A 136 -10.11 11.14 -7.30
N MET A 137 -9.94 9.84 -7.58
CA MET A 137 -11.07 9.02 -8.07
C MET A 137 -12.12 8.82 -6.97
N CYS A 138 -11.72 8.72 -5.70
CA CYS A 138 -12.61 8.66 -4.56
C CYS A 138 -13.09 10.07 -4.16
N GLN A 139 -14.24 10.49 -4.71
CA GLN A 139 -14.78 11.84 -4.53
C GLN A 139 -15.10 12.21 -3.08
N ASN A 140 -15.43 11.22 -2.24
CA ASN A 140 -15.70 11.41 -0.81
C ASN A 140 -14.46 11.24 0.07
N GLY A 141 -13.27 11.12 -0.53
CA GLY A 141 -12.01 11.05 0.19
C GLY A 141 -11.74 12.35 0.93
N TYR A 142 -11.28 12.27 2.18
CA TYR A 142 -10.84 13.44 2.94
C TYR A 142 -9.46 13.88 2.41
N ILE A 143 -9.46 14.51 1.24
CA ILE A 143 -8.23 14.84 0.49
C ILE A 143 -7.37 15.83 1.26
N ASN A 144 -7.98 16.87 1.85
CA ASN A 144 -7.24 17.98 2.45
C ASN A 144 -6.27 17.55 3.56
N ASP A 145 -6.58 16.49 4.31
CA ASP A 145 -5.75 15.98 5.42
C ASP A 145 -5.01 14.68 5.06
N CYS A 146 -4.81 14.43 3.77
CA CYS A 146 -4.12 13.24 3.29
C CYS A 146 -2.83 13.62 2.56
N ALA A 147 -1.76 12.87 2.79
CA ALA A 147 -0.55 12.95 1.97
C ALA A 147 -0.11 11.63 1.34
N VAL A 148 -0.90 10.56 1.51
CA VAL A 148 -0.60 9.23 0.99
C VAL A 148 -1.69 8.83 0.02
N PHE A 149 -1.32 8.66 -1.24
CA PHE A 149 -2.22 8.26 -2.32
C PHE A 149 -1.73 6.96 -2.96
N MET A 150 -2.59 6.30 -3.71
CA MET A 150 -2.22 5.09 -4.45
C MET A 150 -2.92 5.02 -5.81
N SER A 151 -2.22 4.48 -6.79
CA SER A 151 -2.75 4.17 -8.12
C SER A 151 -2.24 2.82 -8.58
N HIS A 152 -3.11 2.05 -9.24
CA HIS A 152 -2.68 0.81 -9.87
C HIS A 152 -1.63 1.10 -10.95
N ALA A 153 -0.55 0.32 -10.98
CA ALA A 153 0.60 0.62 -11.84
C ALA A 153 0.24 0.68 -13.33
N LYS A 154 -0.70 -0.16 -13.79
CA LYS A 154 -1.17 -0.16 -15.19
C LYS A 154 -1.97 1.10 -15.56
N VAL A 155 -2.76 1.65 -14.64
CA VAL A 155 -3.47 2.92 -14.87
C VAL A 155 -2.46 4.06 -15.08
N VAL A 156 -1.38 4.03 -14.31
CA VAL A 156 -0.31 5.02 -14.38
C VAL A 156 0.50 4.84 -15.67
N GLU A 157 0.74 3.60 -16.09
CA GLU A 157 1.35 3.28 -17.38
C GLU A 157 0.56 3.87 -18.55
N GLU A 158 -0.72 3.53 -18.65
CA GLU A 158 -1.59 4.00 -19.73
C GLU A 158 -1.72 5.52 -19.76
N PHE A 159 -1.70 6.14 -18.58
CA PHE A 159 -1.73 7.58 -18.44
C PHE A 159 -0.41 8.23 -18.90
N ALA A 160 0.73 7.69 -18.47
CA ALA A 160 2.05 8.19 -18.84
C ALA A 160 2.40 7.96 -20.32
N ASP A 161 1.79 6.98 -20.98
CA ASP A 161 2.00 6.70 -22.40
C ASP A 161 1.35 7.68 -23.34
N LYS A 162 0.25 8.29 -22.90
CA LYS A 162 -0.51 9.25 -23.70
C LYS A 162 0.06 10.67 -23.63
N VAL A 163 1.11 10.90 -22.83
CA VAL A 163 1.62 12.25 -22.52
C VAL A 163 3.15 12.30 -22.57
N HIS A 164 3.70 13.18 -23.41
CA HIS A 164 5.14 13.41 -23.52
C HIS A 164 5.63 14.62 -22.70
N GLY A 165 6.81 14.51 -22.10
CA GLY A 165 7.54 15.63 -21.46
C GLY A 165 6.96 16.12 -20.14
N ASN A 166 7.08 17.42 -19.86
CA ASN A 166 6.65 18.07 -18.60
C ASN A 166 5.13 18.31 -18.48
N ARG A 167 4.31 17.65 -19.30
CA ARG A 167 2.89 17.97 -19.43
C ARG A 167 1.99 17.35 -18.37
N ILE A 168 2.49 16.39 -17.60
CA ILE A 168 1.75 15.81 -16.48
C ILE A 168 2.01 16.65 -15.23
N SER A 169 0.95 17.24 -14.67
CA SER A 169 1.00 17.85 -13.36
C SER A 169 0.82 16.83 -12.23
N LYS A 170 1.21 17.22 -11.02
CA LYS A 170 0.90 16.51 -9.78
C LYS A 170 -0.59 16.22 -9.67
N ASN A 171 -1.44 17.22 -9.92
CA ASN A 171 -2.89 17.06 -9.81
C ASN A 171 -3.47 16.13 -10.88
N ASP A 172 -2.87 16.07 -12.08
CA ASP A 172 -3.30 15.10 -13.08
C ASP A 172 -3.02 13.67 -12.62
N LEU A 173 -1.86 13.42 -11.98
CA LEU A 173 -1.54 12.11 -11.37
C LEU A 173 -2.47 11.78 -10.22
N LEU A 174 -2.70 12.73 -9.31
CA LEU A 174 -3.60 12.51 -8.18
C LEU A 174 -5.06 12.28 -8.64
N SER A 175 -5.48 12.85 -9.76
CA SER A 175 -6.81 12.59 -10.34
C SER A 175 -7.01 11.12 -10.78
N LYS A 176 -5.90 10.38 -10.97
CA LYS A 176 -5.87 8.94 -11.29
C LYS A 176 -5.52 8.08 -10.08
N SER A 177 -5.53 8.65 -8.88
CA SER A 177 -5.23 7.97 -7.63
C SER A 177 -6.41 8.01 -6.68
N ASN A 178 -6.33 7.21 -5.63
CA ASN A 178 -7.16 7.32 -4.45
C ASN A 178 -6.30 7.69 -3.24
N PRO A 179 -6.81 8.48 -2.29
CA PRO A 179 -6.22 8.56 -0.97
C PRO A 179 -6.13 7.14 -0.38
N PHE A 180 -4.97 6.78 0.16
CA PHE A 180 -4.71 5.41 0.63
C PHE A 180 -5.74 4.95 1.67
N HIS A 181 -6.13 5.86 2.57
CA HIS A 181 -7.15 5.59 3.59
C HIS A 181 -8.53 5.22 3.03
N CYS A 182 -8.82 5.55 1.76
CA CYS A 182 -10.13 5.24 1.15
C CYS A 182 -10.38 3.74 1.04
N MET A 183 -9.34 2.89 0.99
CA MET A 183 -9.52 1.43 1.00
C MET A 183 -10.14 0.92 2.31
N PHE A 184 -10.13 1.74 3.37
CA PHE A 184 -10.70 1.39 4.68
C PHE A 184 -11.95 2.20 5.03
N CYS A 185 -12.21 3.28 4.28
CA CYS A 185 -13.24 4.28 4.58
C CYS A 185 -14.38 4.31 3.59
N CYS A 186 -14.16 3.88 2.35
CA CYS A 186 -15.18 3.92 1.32
C CYS A 186 -16.29 2.89 1.65
N PRO A 187 -17.57 3.18 1.40
CA PRO A 187 -18.64 2.17 1.51
C PRO A 187 -18.31 0.89 0.72
N LEU A 188 -17.69 1.04 -0.45
CA LEU A 188 -17.21 -0.07 -1.28
C LEU A 188 -16.19 -0.99 -0.58
N ALA A 189 -15.50 -0.50 0.45
CA ALA A 189 -14.61 -1.33 1.25
C ALA A 189 -15.38 -2.33 2.12
N ALA A 190 -16.57 -1.98 2.61
CA ALA A 190 -17.41 -2.87 3.40
C ALA A 190 -17.96 -4.03 2.55
N ASP A 191 -18.24 -3.76 1.27
CA ASP A 191 -18.75 -4.75 0.32
C ASP A 191 -17.62 -5.53 -0.38
N ASN A 192 -16.35 -5.26 -0.07
CA ASN A 192 -15.17 -5.83 -0.71
C ASN A 192 -15.07 -5.52 -2.21
N GLU A 193 -15.70 -4.44 -2.64
CA GLU A 193 -15.75 -4.00 -4.03
C GLU A 193 -14.77 -2.86 -4.33
N TYR A 194 -14.10 -2.31 -3.31
CA TYR A 194 -13.19 -1.17 -3.48
C TYR A 194 -12.18 -1.38 -4.62
N PHE A 195 -11.46 -2.51 -4.60
CA PHE A 195 -10.42 -2.78 -5.60
C PHE A 195 -11.01 -3.04 -6.98
N THR A 196 -12.07 -3.84 -7.09
CA THR A 196 -12.71 -4.17 -8.38
C THR A 196 -13.45 -3.00 -9.00
N HIS A 197 -13.92 -2.05 -8.19
CA HIS A 197 -14.57 -0.82 -8.63
C HIS A 197 -13.56 0.19 -9.19
N TYR A 198 -12.50 0.51 -8.42
CA TYR A 198 -11.54 1.54 -8.82
C TYR A 198 -10.43 1.03 -9.74
N PHE A 199 -10.16 -0.28 -9.74
CA PHE A 199 -9.04 -0.88 -10.49
C PHE A 199 -9.52 -2.15 -11.19
N GLN A 200 -10.21 -1.96 -12.33
CA GLN A 200 -10.89 -3.05 -13.05
C GLN A 200 -9.95 -4.19 -13.47
N ASP A 201 -8.66 -3.92 -13.67
CA ASP A 201 -7.63 -4.92 -13.96
C ASP A 201 -7.41 -5.93 -12.82
N ILE A 202 -7.96 -5.68 -11.62
CA ILE A 202 -7.94 -6.60 -10.47
C ILE A 202 -9.05 -7.67 -10.59
N LYS A 203 -10.04 -7.50 -11.48
CA LYS A 203 -11.10 -8.52 -11.65
C LYS A 203 -10.55 -9.88 -12.09
N ASP A 204 -9.46 -9.89 -12.87
CA ASP A 204 -8.80 -11.13 -13.30
C ASP A 204 -7.94 -11.79 -12.21
N SER A 205 -7.70 -11.10 -11.09
CA SER A 205 -6.99 -11.62 -9.90
C SER A 205 -7.91 -11.80 -8.69
N SER A 206 -9.23 -11.69 -8.89
CA SER A 206 -10.26 -11.81 -7.86
C SER A 206 -10.45 -13.22 -7.29
N ASP A 207 -9.74 -14.21 -7.83
CA ASP A 207 -9.60 -15.51 -7.19
C ASP A 207 -8.94 -15.33 -5.82
N ARG A 208 -9.57 -15.90 -4.78
CA ARG A 208 -9.07 -15.88 -3.41
C ARG A 208 -7.63 -16.38 -3.41
N GLN A 209 -6.67 -15.47 -3.22
CA GLN A 209 -5.28 -15.89 -3.13
C GLN A 209 -5.05 -16.55 -1.78
N GLU A 210 -4.46 -17.73 -1.81
CA GLU A 210 -4.02 -18.39 -0.60
C GLU A 210 -2.94 -17.54 0.07
N LEU A 211 -3.11 -17.32 1.37
CA LEU A 211 -2.14 -16.55 2.14
C LEU A 211 -0.87 -17.40 2.29
N PRO A 212 0.31 -16.92 1.87
CA PRO A 212 1.53 -17.70 1.97
C PRO A 212 1.93 -17.92 3.43
N ALA A 213 2.71 -18.96 3.68
CA ALA A 213 3.10 -19.36 5.04
C ALA A 213 3.74 -18.22 5.85
N TYR A 214 4.56 -17.37 5.23
CA TYR A 214 5.18 -16.24 5.91
C TYR A 214 4.17 -15.17 6.34
N ALA A 215 3.13 -14.92 5.53
CA ALA A 215 2.09 -13.96 5.88
C ALA A 215 1.15 -14.55 6.95
N GLN A 216 0.86 -15.86 6.91
CA GLN A 216 0.16 -16.55 8.00
C GLN A 216 0.97 -16.48 9.31
N TYR A 217 2.28 -16.68 9.24
CA TYR A 217 3.17 -16.55 10.38
C TYR A 217 3.09 -15.15 10.99
N LEU A 218 3.25 -14.10 10.18
CA LEU A 218 3.18 -12.71 10.62
C LEU A 218 1.82 -12.33 11.24
N LEU A 219 0.71 -12.91 10.77
CA LEU A 219 -0.61 -12.69 11.38
C LEU A 219 -0.71 -13.22 12.81
N ASN A 220 -0.06 -14.35 13.09
CA ASN A 220 -0.29 -15.11 14.31
C ASN A 220 0.79 -14.89 15.38
N VAL A 221 1.95 -14.36 14.98
CA VAL A 221 3.07 -14.11 15.89
C VAL A 221 2.98 -12.73 16.51
N ASP A 222 3.27 -12.64 17.81
CA ASP A 222 3.51 -11.35 18.45
C ASP A 222 4.86 -10.78 17.97
N GLU A 223 4.96 -9.46 17.85
CA GLU A 223 6.12 -8.81 17.23
C GLU A 223 7.43 -9.10 17.99
N ASP A 224 7.37 -9.17 19.32
CA ASP A 224 8.49 -9.51 20.21
C ASP A 224 8.88 -10.98 20.17
N LYS A 225 8.06 -11.83 19.53
CA LYS A 225 8.26 -13.29 19.43
C LYS A 225 8.61 -13.76 18.03
N ILE A 226 8.85 -12.84 17.10
CA ILE A 226 9.29 -13.17 15.75
C ILE A 226 10.63 -13.91 15.82
N ASN A 227 10.64 -15.16 15.33
CA ASN A 227 11.84 -15.97 15.25
C ASN A 227 12.67 -15.54 14.03
N SER A 228 13.88 -15.04 14.28
CA SER A 228 14.76 -14.54 13.23
C SER A 228 15.21 -15.58 12.22
N GLU A 229 15.43 -16.83 12.64
CA GLU A 229 15.84 -17.91 11.74
C GLU A 229 14.69 -18.34 10.83
N GLU A 230 13.49 -18.46 11.40
CA GLU A 230 12.27 -18.80 10.65
C GLU A 230 11.91 -17.70 9.64
N MET A 231 12.00 -16.42 10.04
CA MET A 231 11.78 -15.32 9.10
C MET A 231 12.84 -15.25 8.01
N LYS A 232 14.10 -15.51 8.34
CA LYS A 232 15.16 -15.57 7.32
C LYS A 232 14.89 -16.70 6.32
N TYR A 233 14.49 -17.87 6.79
CA TYR A 233 14.05 -18.96 5.92
C TYR A 233 12.90 -18.55 5.01
N PHE A 234 11.88 -17.86 5.53
CA PHE A 234 10.78 -17.36 4.72
C PHE A 234 11.21 -16.34 3.67
N ILE A 235 12.10 -15.41 4.01
CA ILE A 235 12.62 -14.40 3.10
C ILE A 235 13.37 -15.05 1.94
N GLU A 236 14.28 -15.99 2.23
CA GLU A 236 15.07 -16.68 1.21
C GLU A 236 14.18 -17.57 0.32
N LYS A 237 13.29 -18.36 0.93
CA LYS A 237 12.42 -19.30 0.21
C LYS A 237 11.44 -18.62 -0.75
N ASN A 238 10.98 -17.41 -0.42
CA ASN A 238 9.97 -16.69 -1.19
C ASN A 238 10.56 -15.48 -1.94
N GLU A 239 11.89 -15.36 -2.02
CA GLU A 239 12.58 -14.28 -2.73
C GLU A 239 12.13 -12.87 -2.27
N LEU A 240 11.87 -12.71 -0.96
CA LEU A 240 11.29 -11.48 -0.40
C LEU A 240 12.33 -10.37 -0.17
N ASN A 241 13.61 -10.67 -0.42
CA ASN A 241 14.73 -9.74 -0.34
C ASN A 241 14.64 -8.57 -1.34
N VAL A 242 13.68 -8.62 -2.27
CA VAL A 242 13.39 -7.52 -3.19
C VAL A 242 12.62 -6.38 -2.53
N TYR A 243 11.97 -6.63 -1.39
CA TYR A 243 11.20 -5.63 -0.63
C TYR A 243 12.02 -5.10 0.53
N ARG A 244 11.78 -3.84 0.88
CA ARG A 244 12.23 -3.30 2.16
C ARG A 244 11.32 -3.73 3.31
N TYR A 245 10.01 -3.64 3.11
CA TYR A 245 9.01 -4.02 4.10
C TYR A 245 8.10 -5.13 3.61
N ILE A 246 7.75 -6.04 4.53
CA ILE A 246 6.69 -7.03 4.32
C ILE A 246 5.69 -6.86 5.44
N ALA A 247 4.44 -6.64 5.07
CA ALA A 247 3.37 -6.39 6.00
C ALA A 247 2.15 -7.27 5.75
N VAL A 248 1.40 -7.48 6.81
CA VAL A 248 0.06 -8.05 6.78
C VAL A 248 -0.86 -7.15 7.58
N TYR A 249 -2.03 -6.85 7.03
CA TYR A 249 -3.07 -6.09 7.72
C TYR A 249 -4.34 -6.91 7.87
N ASP A 250 -4.64 -7.28 9.11
CA ASP A 250 -5.82 -8.09 9.42
C ASP A 250 -7.10 -7.25 9.47
N MET A 251 -7.84 -7.25 8.37
CA MET A 251 -9.14 -6.59 8.25
C MET A 251 -10.31 -7.47 8.70
N ARG A 252 -10.08 -8.71 9.14
CA ARG A 252 -11.14 -9.58 9.62
C ARG A 252 -11.78 -8.99 10.88
N ASP A 253 -13.10 -9.11 10.96
CA ASP A 253 -13.84 -8.78 12.16
C ASP A 253 -13.57 -9.85 13.21
N THR A 254 -13.10 -9.44 14.40
CA THR A 254 -12.92 -10.34 15.55
C THR A 254 -14.23 -10.65 16.29
N ASN A 255 -15.39 -10.39 15.68
CA ASN A 255 -16.69 -10.50 16.33
C ASN A 255 -17.41 -11.81 15.97
N GLU A 256 -16.97 -12.92 16.57
CA GLU A 256 -17.87 -14.06 16.86
C GLU A 256 -18.29 -14.12 18.34
N SER A 257 -17.94 -13.13 19.16
CA SER A 257 -18.20 -13.14 20.60
C SER A 257 -18.92 -11.87 21.08
N SER A 258 -20.06 -11.51 20.49
CA SER A 258 -20.96 -10.52 21.14
C SER A 258 -22.45 -10.58 20.80
N ASN A 259 -22.96 -11.48 19.95
CA ASN A 259 -24.38 -11.48 19.56
C ASN A 259 -25.06 -12.86 19.67
N LYS A 260 -25.00 -13.48 20.86
CA LYS A 260 -25.92 -14.58 21.24
C LYS A 260 -26.58 -14.43 22.63
N THR A 261 -26.44 -13.28 23.29
CA THR A 261 -26.96 -13.10 24.67
C THR A 261 -28.00 -11.98 24.80
N LEU A 262 -28.74 -11.65 23.73
CA LEU A 262 -29.83 -10.67 23.79
C LEU A 262 -31.20 -11.20 23.32
N GLU A 263 -31.34 -12.49 23.04
CA GLU A 263 -32.64 -13.15 22.91
C GLU A 263 -32.84 -14.14 24.07
N ARG A 264 -33.05 -13.62 25.29
CA ARG A 264 -33.64 -14.45 26.37
C ARG A 264 -34.34 -13.71 27.50
N ASN A 265 -34.46 -12.38 27.45
CA ASN A 265 -35.15 -11.61 28.50
C ASN A 265 -36.29 -10.77 27.93
N SER A 266 -37.25 -11.42 27.29
CA SER A 266 -38.59 -10.88 27.05
C SER A 266 -39.64 -11.93 27.42
N LEU A 267 -39.93 -11.99 28.72
CA LEU A 267 -41.14 -12.45 29.43
C LEU A 267 -40.88 -12.12 30.92
N PRO A 268 -41.85 -11.64 31.71
CA PRO A 268 -43.31 -11.62 31.52
C PRO A 268 -43.87 -10.27 31.05
#